data_AF-A0A5S3RW00-F1
#
_entry.id   AF-A0A5S3RW00-F1
#
_cell.length_a   1.000
_cell.length_b   1.000
_cell.length_c   1.000
_cell.angle_alpha   90.00
_cell.angle_beta   90.00
_cell.angle_gamma   90.00
#
_symmetry.space_group_name_H-M   'P 1'
#
loop_
_entity.id
_entity.type
_entity.pdbx_description
1 polymer ?
#
loop_
_entity_poly.entity_id
_entity_poly.type
_entity_poly.pdbx_seq_one_letter_code
_entity_poly.pdbx_strand_id
1 'polypeptide(L)'
;MTTEFSLAPELARDCIEVADWPLCKVLLMNDSQYPWFILVPRQAGLKESIDLSEQDQLVLMQESAKLSLLLKDVFNPDKLNVAALGNMVPQLHIHHIARFKSDAAWPAPVWGKFTAKPYTQDQIELLKKNFV
;
A
#
# COMPACT_ATOMS: atom_id res chain seq x y z
N MET A 1 -8.26 22.95 16.48
CA MET A 1 -8.38 22.90 15.02
C MET A 1 -8.18 21.45 14.63
N THR A 2 -9.22 20.78 14.13
CA THR A 2 -9.06 19.45 13.54
C THR A 2 -8.21 19.61 12.30
N THR A 3 -6.99 19.07 12.32
CA THR A 3 -6.15 19.02 11.13
C THR A 3 -6.86 18.16 10.09
N GLU A 4 -7.06 18.68 8.89
CA GLU A 4 -7.60 17.89 7.78
C GLU A 4 -6.56 16.87 7.32
N PHE A 5 -7.03 15.72 6.84
CA PHE A 5 -6.14 14.71 6.27
C PHE A 5 -5.42 15.27 5.04
N SER A 6 -4.11 15.05 4.97
CA SER A 6 -3.30 15.25 3.77
C SER A 6 -2.31 14.09 3.63
N LEU A 7 -2.07 13.65 2.40
CA LEU A 7 -1.11 12.58 2.14
C LEU A 7 0.32 13.09 2.38
N ALA A 8 1.15 12.29 3.04
CA ALA A 8 2.55 12.64 3.27
C ALA A 8 3.28 12.90 1.94
N PRO A 9 4.12 13.95 1.85
CA PRO A 9 4.80 14.32 0.60
C PRO A 9 5.62 13.19 -0.02
N GLU A 10 6.24 12.33 0.80
CA GLU A 10 7.00 11.18 0.35
C GLU A 10 6.10 10.13 -0.31
N LEU A 11 4.94 9.84 0.28
CA LEU A 11 3.96 8.92 -0.32
C LEU A 11 3.38 9.50 -1.61
N ALA A 12 3.11 10.82 -1.65
CA ALA A 12 2.62 11.50 -2.84
C ALA A 12 3.65 11.51 -3.99
N ARG A 13 4.95 11.58 -3.67
CA ARG A 13 6.05 11.55 -4.63
C ARG A 13 6.31 10.14 -5.16
N ASP A 14 6.33 9.15 -4.26
CA ASP A 14 6.83 7.81 -4.56
C ASP A 14 5.72 6.84 -5.00
N CYS A 15 4.45 7.22 -4.84
CA CYS A 15 3.32 6.38 -5.16
C CYS A 15 2.38 7.01 -6.21
N ILE A 16 1.53 6.17 -6.76
CA ILE A 16 0.45 6.51 -7.69
C ILE A 16 -0.87 6.26 -6.99
N GLU A 17 -1.78 7.23 -6.98
CA GLU A 17 -3.13 7.04 -6.44
C GLU A 17 -3.96 6.12 -7.35
N VAL A 18 -4.54 5.07 -6.76
CA VAL A 18 -5.31 4.04 -7.48
C VAL A 18 -6.80 4.19 -7.21
N ALA A 19 -7.19 4.27 -5.93
CA ALA A 19 -8.58 4.36 -5.52
C ALA A 19 -8.71 4.99 -4.13
N ASP A 20 -9.93 5.45 -3.83
CA ASP A 20 -10.34 5.86 -2.49
C ASP A 20 -11.36 4.83 -1.96
N TRP A 21 -11.01 4.15 -0.88
CA TRP A 21 -11.90 3.26 -0.13
C TRP A 21 -12.50 3.99 1.07
N PRO A 22 -13.53 3.43 1.75
CA PRO A 22 -14.18 4.09 2.86
C PRO A 22 -13.21 4.72 3.87
N LEU A 23 -12.25 3.96 4.38
CA LEU A 23 -11.23 4.45 5.31
C LEU A 23 -9.95 4.88 4.58
N CYS A 24 -9.39 4.05 3.70
CA CYS A 24 -8.05 4.27 3.15
C CYS A 24 -8.01 4.86 1.74
N LYS A 25 -6.98 5.68 1.46
CA LYS A 25 -6.44 5.77 0.10
C LYS A 25 -5.75 4.46 -0.25
N VAL A 26 -5.95 3.99 -1.47
CA VAL A 26 -5.20 2.87 -2.05
C VAL A 26 -4.18 3.44 -3.01
N LEU A 27 -2.91 3.21 -2.70
CA LEU A 27 -1.77 3.66 -3.49
C LEU A 27 -1.05 2.47 -4.11
N LEU A 28 -0.45 2.68 -5.28
CA LEU A 28 0.52 1.78 -5.90
C LEU A 28 1.91 2.40 -5.69
N MET A 29 2.81 1.70 -5.00
CA MET A 29 4.22 2.10 -4.94
C MET A 29 4.78 2.08 -6.37
N ASN A 30 5.47 3.14 -6.80
CA ASN A 30 5.98 3.25 -8.16
C ASN A 30 7.27 2.43 -8.38
N ASP A 31 7.21 1.14 -8.04
CA ASP A 31 8.24 0.15 -8.25
C ASP A 31 7.63 -1.12 -8.88
N SER A 32 7.77 -1.24 -10.20
CA SER A 32 7.29 -2.34 -11.04
C SER A 32 7.99 -3.67 -10.81
N GLN A 33 9.02 -3.71 -9.98
CA GLN A 33 9.69 -4.96 -9.61
C GLN A 33 8.80 -5.87 -8.76
N TYR A 34 7.80 -5.32 -8.07
CA TYR A 34 6.86 -6.05 -7.24
C TYR A 34 5.47 -5.41 -7.35
N PRO A 35 4.38 -6.19 -7.43
CA PRO A 35 3.04 -5.64 -7.22
C PRO A 35 2.90 -5.22 -5.75
N TRP A 36 3.06 -3.92 -5.51
CA TRP A 36 3.17 -3.33 -4.17
C TRP A 36 2.17 -2.20 -4.00
N PHE A 37 1.15 -2.47 -3.19
CA PHE A 37 0.10 -1.53 -2.85
C PHE A 37 0.21 -1.07 -1.40
N ILE A 38 -0.31 0.11 -1.11
CA ILE A 38 -0.24 0.74 0.21
C ILE A 38 -1.61 1.29 0.58
N LEU A 39 -2.10 0.94 1.76
CA LEU A 39 -3.29 1.55 2.35
C LEU A 39 -2.88 2.69 3.27
N VAL A 40 -3.51 3.85 3.12
CA VAL A 40 -3.29 5.02 3.99
C VAL A 40 -4.63 5.49 4.55
N PRO A 41 -4.94 5.25 5.84
CA PRO A 41 -6.16 5.74 6.47
C PRO A 41 -6.30 7.26 6.35
N ARG A 42 -7.47 7.74 5.91
CA ARG A 42 -7.72 9.15 5.57
C ARG A 42 -8.11 10.00 6.79
N GLN A 43 -7.36 9.85 7.88
CA GLN A 43 -7.51 10.68 9.08
C GLN A 43 -6.17 11.32 9.44
N ALA A 44 -6.20 12.55 9.95
CA ALA A 44 -4.98 13.30 10.23
C ALA A 44 -4.28 12.83 11.51
N GLY A 45 -2.94 12.90 11.50
CA GLY A 45 -2.13 12.70 12.70
C GLY A 45 -1.89 11.25 13.13
N LEU A 46 -2.48 10.27 12.43
CA LEU A 46 -2.25 8.85 12.71
C LEU A 46 -0.81 8.45 12.39
N LYS A 47 -0.18 7.75 13.33
CA LYS A 47 1.14 7.13 13.16
C LYS A 47 1.06 5.62 13.28
N GLU A 48 0.30 5.15 14.25
CA GLU A 48 0.12 3.75 14.55
C GLU A 48 -1.30 3.30 14.27
N SER A 49 -1.49 2.00 13.99
CA SER A 49 -2.85 1.46 13.82
C SER A 49 -3.69 1.63 15.09
N ILE A 50 -3.06 1.69 16.26
CA ILE A 50 -3.73 1.91 17.55
C ILE A 50 -4.13 3.38 17.81
N ASP A 51 -3.73 4.31 16.94
CA ASP A 51 -4.21 5.71 16.99
C ASP A 51 -5.64 5.83 16.43
N LEU A 52 -6.09 4.83 15.67
CA LEU A 52 -7.46 4.73 15.16
C LEU A 52 -8.44 4.35 16.28
N SER A 53 -9.70 4.76 16.11
CA SER A 53 -10.80 4.21 16.92
C SER A 53 -10.89 2.69 16.76
N GLU A 54 -11.40 1.97 17.76
CA GLU A 54 -11.58 0.51 17.66
C GLU A 54 -12.40 0.10 16.43
N GLN A 55 -13.42 0.90 16.09
CA GLN A 55 -14.22 0.69 14.89
C GLN A 55 -13.40 0.83 13.61
N ASP A 56 -12.55 1.86 13.51
CA ASP A 56 -11.73 2.07 12.33
C ASP A 56 -10.57 1.07 12.24
N GLN A 57 -10.08 0.53 13.35
CA GLN A 57 -9.11 -0.58 13.33
C GLN A 57 -9.72 -1.83 12.67
N LEU A 58 -11.00 -2.12 12.94
CA LEU A 58 -11.72 -3.21 12.27
C LEU A 58 -11.91 -2.92 10.78
N VAL A 59 -12.25 -1.69 10.40
CA VAL A 59 -12.36 -1.30 8.99
C VAL A 59 -11.01 -1.40 8.27
N LEU A 60 -9.92 -0.95 8.91
CA LEU A 60 -8.57 -1.08 8.37
C LEU A 60 -8.20 -2.56 8.12
N MET A 61 -8.53 -3.45 9.07
CA MET A 61 -8.31 -4.88 8.91
C MET A 61 -9.13 -5.45 7.74
N GLN A 62 -10.39 -5.05 7.60
CA GLN A 62 -11.26 -5.49 6.49
C GLN A 62 -10.75 -5.01 5.13
N GLU A 63 -10.32 -3.75 5.03
CA GLU A 63 -9.72 -3.20 3.82
C GLU A 63 -8.38 -3.87 3.50
N SER A 64 -7.54 -4.11 4.49
CA SER A 64 -6.28 -4.87 4.33
C SER A 64 -6.53 -6.29 3.81
N ALA A 65 -7.56 -6.98 4.34
CA ALA A 65 -7.96 -8.30 3.86
C ALA A 65 -8.50 -8.23 2.41
N LYS A 66 -9.34 -7.25 2.09
CA LYS A 66 -9.87 -7.01 0.74
C LYS A 66 -8.74 -6.82 -0.28
N LEU A 67 -7.76 -5.96 0.04
CA LEU A 67 -6.60 -5.72 -0.83
C LEU A 67 -5.77 -6.99 -0.99
N SER A 68 -5.50 -7.70 0.11
CA SER A 68 -4.75 -8.95 0.09
C SER A 68 -5.40 -10.01 -0.82
N LEU A 69 -6.72 -10.19 -0.74
CA LEU A 69 -7.46 -11.11 -1.60
C LEU A 69 -7.39 -10.70 -3.06
N LEU A 70 -7.60 -9.41 -3.36
CA LEU A 70 -7.47 -8.87 -4.71
C LEU A 70 -6.07 -9.13 -5.29
N LEU A 71 -5.01 -8.91 -4.51
CA LEU A 71 -3.65 -9.19 -4.97
C LEU A 71 -3.43 -10.69 -5.24
N LYS A 72 -4.04 -11.58 -4.46
CA LYS A 72 -3.98 -13.02 -4.73
C LYS A 72 -4.68 -13.36 -6.03
N ASP A 73 -5.86 -12.82 -6.26
CA ASP A 73 -6.68 -13.13 -7.43
C ASP A 73 -6.04 -12.58 -8.73
N VAL A 74 -5.48 -11.36 -8.67
CA VAL A 74 -4.91 -10.69 -9.85
C VAL A 74 -3.51 -11.20 -10.19
N PHE A 75 -2.65 -11.44 -9.18
CA PHE A 75 -1.23 -11.72 -9.41
C PHE A 75 -0.81 -13.16 -9.12
N ASN A 76 -1.65 -13.96 -8.45
CA ASN A 76 -1.34 -15.32 -8.02
C ASN A 76 0.07 -15.47 -7.40
N PRO A 77 0.41 -14.71 -6.34
CA PRO A 77 1.74 -14.73 -5.74
C PRO A 77 2.00 -16.00 -4.93
N ASP A 78 3.27 -16.39 -4.81
CA ASP A 78 3.71 -17.44 -3.88
C ASP A 78 3.42 -17.05 -2.43
N LYS A 79 3.53 -15.75 -2.09
CA LYS A 79 3.30 -15.24 -0.74
C LYS A 79 2.89 -13.77 -0.73
N LEU A 80 2.11 -13.35 0.26
CA LEU A 80 1.91 -11.94 0.59
C LEU A 80 2.84 -11.48 1.72
N ASN A 81 3.37 -10.26 1.62
CA ASN A 81 3.94 -9.53 2.75
C ASN A 81 3.04 -8.35 3.08
N VAL A 82 2.66 -8.24 4.36
CA VAL A 82 1.83 -7.15 4.89
C VAL A 82 2.54 -6.56 6.09
N ALA A 83 2.75 -5.24 6.13
CA ALA A 83 3.46 -4.59 7.23
C ALA A 83 3.10 -3.11 7.37
N ALA A 84 2.99 -2.66 8.62
CA ALA A 84 3.12 -1.26 9.01
C ALA A 84 4.54 -1.08 9.56
N LEU A 85 5.31 -0.13 9.02
CA LEU A 85 6.68 0.14 9.48
C LEU A 85 6.84 1.58 9.96
N GLY A 86 6.66 2.57 9.08
CA GLY A 86 6.55 3.98 9.48
C GLY A 86 7.83 4.68 9.96
N ASN A 87 9.00 4.01 9.99
CA ASN A 87 10.24 4.60 10.54
C ASN A 87 10.66 5.95 9.91
N MET A 88 10.50 6.09 8.59
CA MET A 88 10.90 7.31 7.85
C MET A 88 9.74 8.23 7.53
N VAL A 89 8.56 7.66 7.27
CA VAL A 89 7.32 8.41 6.98
C VAL A 89 6.34 8.11 8.12
N PRO A 90 6.17 9.04 9.08
CA PRO A 90 5.40 8.76 10.29
C PRO A 90 3.90 8.57 10.05
N GLN A 91 3.34 9.06 8.94
CA GLN A 91 1.92 8.87 8.63
C GLN A 91 1.61 7.38 8.50
N LEU A 92 0.60 6.88 9.22
CA LEU A 92 0.19 5.49 9.18
C LEU A 92 -0.07 5.02 7.75
N HIS A 93 0.64 3.96 7.34
CA HIS A 93 0.44 3.31 6.05
C HIS A 93 0.77 1.82 6.13
N ILE A 94 0.00 1.00 5.43
CA ILE A 94 0.11 -0.46 5.45
C ILE A 94 0.50 -0.98 4.08
N HIS A 95 1.70 -1.56 3.98
CA HIS A 95 2.20 -2.16 2.74
C HIS A 95 1.54 -3.52 2.50
N HIS A 96 1.22 -3.82 1.25
CA HIS A 96 0.69 -5.09 0.75
C HIS A 96 1.45 -5.47 -0.51
N ILE A 97 2.22 -6.55 -0.46
CA ILE A 97 3.19 -6.89 -1.50
C ILE A 97 2.98 -8.32 -1.96
N ALA A 98 2.72 -8.51 -3.24
CA ALA A 98 2.72 -9.81 -3.90
C ALA A 98 4.16 -10.27 -4.13
N ARG A 99 4.55 -11.39 -3.52
CA ARG A 99 5.91 -11.95 -3.56
C ARG A 99 5.97 -13.24 -4.36
N PHE A 100 7.08 -13.43 -5.05
CA PHE A 100 7.34 -14.59 -5.90
C PHE A 100 8.72 -15.14 -5.59
N LYS A 101 8.90 -16.47 -5.66
CA LYS A 101 10.22 -17.10 -5.51
C LYS A 101 11.25 -16.62 -6.54
N SER A 102 10.77 -16.09 -7.66
CA SER A 102 11.55 -15.49 -8.74
C SER A 102 11.72 -13.97 -8.61
N ASP A 103 11.12 -13.31 -7.62
CA ASP A 103 11.25 -11.87 -7.46
C ASP A 103 12.67 -11.48 -7.03
N ALA A 104 13.10 -10.27 -7.38
CA ALA A 104 14.48 -9.82 -7.20
C ALA A 104 14.95 -9.89 -5.75
N ALA A 105 14.04 -9.77 -4.77
CA ALA A 105 14.38 -9.71 -3.36
C ALA A 105 14.28 -11.05 -2.64
N TRP A 106 13.59 -12.05 -3.19
CA TRP A 106 13.29 -13.31 -2.51
C TRP A 106 14.56 -14.03 -1.97
N PRO A 107 14.53 -14.60 -0.75
CA PRO A 107 13.44 -14.60 0.24
C PRO A 107 13.47 -13.38 1.20
N ALA A 108 14.33 -12.39 0.94
CA ALA A 108 14.49 -11.24 1.81
C ALA A 108 13.32 -10.23 1.68
N PRO A 109 13.18 -9.31 2.64
CA PRO A 109 12.28 -8.17 2.50
C PRO A 109 12.66 -7.27 1.32
N VAL A 110 11.68 -6.55 0.75
CA VAL A 110 11.89 -5.68 -0.42
C VAL A 110 12.45 -4.31 -0.06
N TRP A 111 12.20 -3.82 1.17
CA TRP A 111 12.49 -2.45 1.58
C TRP A 111 13.99 -2.12 1.46
N GLY A 112 14.31 -1.15 0.60
CA GLY A 112 15.68 -0.62 0.45
C GLY A 112 16.68 -1.56 -0.22
N LYS A 113 16.25 -2.72 -0.76
CA LYS A 113 17.17 -3.72 -1.31
C LYS A 113 17.66 -3.38 -2.73
N PHE A 114 16.79 -2.80 -3.55
CA PHE A 114 17.11 -2.39 -4.93
C PHE A 114 16.53 -1.02 -5.24
N THR A 115 17.11 -0.34 -6.23
CA THR A 115 16.56 0.90 -6.78
C THR A 115 15.21 0.63 -7.44
N ALA A 116 14.21 1.45 -7.15
CA ALA A 116 12.86 1.32 -7.70
C ALA A 116 12.87 1.48 -9.23
N LYS A 117 12.00 0.73 -9.93
CA LYS A 117 11.78 0.86 -11.37
C LYS A 117 10.35 1.36 -11.62
N PRO A 118 10.14 2.56 -12.16
CA PRO A 118 8.80 3.10 -12.33
C PRO A 118 7.96 2.24 -13.30
N TYR A 119 6.65 2.22 -13.06
CA TYR A 119 5.68 1.66 -14.02
C TYR A 119 5.56 2.55 -15.26
N THR A 120 5.24 1.95 -16.40
CA THR A 120 4.77 2.70 -17.58
C THR A 120 3.31 3.11 -17.40
N GLN A 121 2.87 4.13 -18.15
CA GLN A 121 1.49 4.60 -18.10
C GLN A 121 0.47 3.48 -18.43
N ASP A 122 0.76 2.67 -19.46
CA ASP A 122 -0.11 1.54 -19.85
C ASP A 122 -0.24 0.48 -18.73
N GLN A 123 0.85 0.20 -18.01
CA GLN A 123 0.82 -0.72 -16.88
C GLN A 123 -0.04 -0.15 -15.75
N ILE A 124 0.10 1.15 -15.46
CA ILE A 124 -0.70 1.82 -14.43
C ILE A 124 -2.20 1.74 -14.77
N GLU A 125 -2.55 2.04 -16.01
CA GLU A 125 -3.95 2.00 -16.47
C GLU A 125 -4.54 0.59 -16.43
N LEU A 126 -3.76 -0.43 -16.82
CA LEU A 126 -4.17 -1.82 -16.70
C LEU A 126 -4.43 -2.23 -15.25
N LEU A 127 -3.53 -1.84 -14.34
CA LEU A 127 -3.66 -2.15 -12.91
C LEU A 127 -4.88 -1.48 -12.29
N LYS A 128 -5.13 -0.20 -12.61
CA LYS A 128 -6.26 0.56 -12.09
C LYS A 128 -7.62 -0.08 -12.39
N LYS A 129 -7.76 -0.82 -13.50
CA LYS A 129 -9.01 -1.53 -13.86
C LYS A 129 -9.48 -2.55 -12.82
N ASN A 130 -8.59 -3.03 -11.94
CA ASN A 130 -8.96 -3.97 -10.87
C ASN A 130 -9.59 -3.28 -9.65
N PHE A 131 -9.64 -1.95 -9.63
CA PHE A 131 -10.07 -1.12 -8.49
C PHE A 131 -11.25 -0.19 -8.81
N VAL A 132 -11.82 -0.32 -10.02
CA VAL A 132 -13.02 0.40 -10.48
C VAL A 132 -14.25 -0.48 -10.33
#